data_AF-C2XY78-F1
#
_entry.id   AF-C2XY78-F1
#
_cell.length_a   1.000
_cell.length_b   1.000
_cell.length_c   1.000
_cell.angle_alpha   90.00
_cell.angle_beta   90.00
_cell.angle_gamma   90.00
#
_symmetry.space_group_name_H-M   'P 1'
#
loop_
_entity.id
_entity.type
_entity.pdbx_description
1 polymer ?
#
loop_
_entity_poly.entity_id
_entity_poly.type
_entity_poly.pdbx_seq_one_letter_code
_entity_poly.pdbx_strand_id
1 'polypeptide(L)'
;MSAFKVRIALEEVNFLWDQREVLQFRELWNNNYTLLEISKRFKRKQIEVAALILDQVDKFKIRKRKMGLGDIGDKKVRNKKKKEMPLYVYIALEEVNFIWNENDIELFKDLWMKQLGIEEIANKLRRHQIEIATLILDQFGLEYMLNCLIDTKKRVA
;
A
#
# COMPACT_ATOMS: atom_id res chain seq x y z
N MET A 1 2.15 4.26 35.20
CA MET A 1 2.84 4.33 33.89
C MET A 1 2.00 3.53 32.92
N SER A 2 1.24 4.18 32.03
CA SER A 2 0.59 3.45 30.93
C SER A 2 1.70 2.92 30.02
N ALA A 3 1.66 1.63 29.70
CA ALA A 3 2.57 1.07 28.72
C ALA A 3 2.37 1.83 27.39
N PHE A 4 3.45 2.35 26.80
CA PHE A 4 3.40 2.87 25.44
C PHE A 4 2.95 1.72 24.51
N LYS A 5 1.68 1.74 24.12
CA LYS A 5 1.13 0.73 23.24
C LYS A 5 1.42 1.12 21.81
N VAL A 6 2.36 0.38 21.23
CA VAL A 6 2.85 0.56 19.87
C VAL A 6 2.20 -0.49 18.97
N ARG A 7 1.87 -0.09 17.74
CA ARG A 7 1.42 -0.99 16.68
C ARG A 7 2.33 -0.84 15.47
N ILE A 8 2.60 -1.97 14.82
CA ILE A 8 3.35 -2.03 13.56
C ILE A 8 2.34 -2.19 12.43
N ALA A 9 2.23 -1.18 11.57
CA ALA A 9 1.36 -1.28 10.39
C ALA A 9 1.94 -2.27 9.38
N LEU A 10 1.06 -3.03 8.71
CA LEU A 10 1.40 -4.01 7.67
C LEU A 10 2.35 -5.12 8.15
N GLU A 11 2.32 -5.48 9.43
CA GLU A 11 3.19 -6.50 10.05
C GLU A 11 3.18 -7.85 9.31
N GLU A 12 2.04 -8.21 8.72
CA GLU A 12 1.82 -9.48 8.00
C GLU A 12 2.20 -9.45 6.51
N VAL A 13 2.74 -8.32 6.01
CA VAL A 13 3.07 -8.11 4.60
C VAL A 13 4.54 -8.46 4.31
N ASN A 14 4.78 -9.27 3.27
CA ASN A 14 6.13 -9.54 2.80
C ASN A 14 6.60 -8.46 1.82
N PHE A 15 7.50 -7.59 2.30
CA PHE A 15 8.09 -6.50 1.51
C PHE A 15 9.28 -6.90 0.64
N LEU A 16 9.76 -8.15 0.73
CA LEU A 16 10.94 -8.59 -0.01
C LEU A 16 10.57 -9.01 -1.43
N TRP A 17 11.19 -8.37 -2.41
CA TRP A 17 11.04 -8.65 -3.83
C TRP A 17 12.37 -9.03 -4.45
N ASP A 18 12.36 -9.86 -5.50
CA ASP A 18 13.52 -9.94 -6.38
C ASP A 18 13.53 -8.67 -7.24
N GLN A 19 14.68 -8.01 -7.39
CA GLN A 19 14.80 -6.82 -8.22
C GLN A 19 14.31 -7.05 -9.67
N ARG A 20 14.49 -8.27 -10.20
CA ARG A 20 13.97 -8.68 -11.52
C ARG A 20 12.45 -8.76 -11.54
N GLU A 21 11.82 -9.17 -10.43
CA GLU A 21 10.36 -9.12 -10.29
C GLU A 21 9.86 -7.66 -10.28
N VAL A 22 10.59 -6.74 -9.68
CA VAL A 22 10.22 -5.31 -9.69
C VAL A 22 10.30 -4.72 -11.09
N LEU A 23 11.32 -5.09 -11.87
CA LEU A 23 11.41 -4.71 -13.28
C LEU A 23 10.24 -5.26 -14.10
N GLN A 24 9.95 -6.55 -13.97
CA GLN A 24 8.78 -7.18 -14.61
C GLN A 24 7.47 -6.55 -14.15
N PHE A 25 7.35 -6.19 -12.87
CA PHE A 25 6.18 -5.51 -12.33
C PHE A 25 5.94 -4.19 -13.06
N ARG A 26 6.98 -3.40 -13.35
CA ARG A 26 6.85 -2.13 -14.09
C ARG A 26 6.37 -2.36 -15.53
N GLU A 27 6.83 -3.42 -16.19
CA GLU A 27 6.36 -3.79 -17.53
C GLU A 27 4.86 -4.16 -17.50
N LEU A 28 4.46 -5.02 -16.56
CA LEU A 28 3.06 -5.39 -16.37
C LEU A 28 2.19 -4.18 -16.03
N TRP A 29 2.71 -3.31 -15.17
CA TRP A 29 2.06 -2.06 -14.83
C TRP A 29 1.83 -1.22 -16.09
N ASN A 30 2.87 -0.94 -16.87
CA ASN A 30 2.76 -0.12 -18.09
C ASN A 30 1.84 -0.73 -19.16
N ASN A 31 1.73 -2.06 -19.18
CA ASN A 31 0.81 -2.80 -20.06
C ASN A 31 -0.64 -2.88 -19.53
N ASN A 32 -1.00 -2.08 -18.51
CA ASN A 32 -2.33 -2.01 -17.91
C ASN A 32 -2.84 -3.32 -17.28
N TYR A 33 -1.95 -4.23 -16.87
CA TYR A 33 -2.38 -5.41 -16.10
C TYR A 33 -3.03 -4.99 -14.78
N THR A 34 -4.12 -5.66 -14.44
CA THR A 34 -4.85 -5.47 -13.18
C THR A 34 -4.02 -5.98 -11.99
N LEU A 35 -4.35 -5.46 -10.81
CA LEU A 35 -3.73 -5.89 -9.57
C LEU A 35 -3.89 -7.40 -9.33
N LEU A 36 -5.07 -7.94 -9.61
CA LEU A 36 -5.35 -9.37 -9.50
C LEU A 36 -4.51 -10.21 -10.48
N GLU A 37 -4.29 -9.75 -11.71
CA GLU A 37 -3.43 -10.44 -12.67
C GLU A 37 -1.96 -10.42 -12.23
N ILE A 38 -1.49 -9.26 -11.77
CA ILE A 38 -0.13 -9.09 -11.25
C ILE A 38 0.07 -10.00 -10.02
N SER A 39 -0.89 -10.03 -9.10
CA SER A 39 -0.80 -10.87 -7.89
C SER A 39 -0.77 -12.36 -8.24
N LYS A 40 -1.58 -12.80 -9.23
CA LYS A 40 -1.55 -14.18 -9.74
C LYS A 40 -0.22 -14.51 -10.41
N ARG A 41 0.34 -13.59 -11.19
CA ARG A 41 1.60 -13.79 -11.91
C ARG A 41 2.78 -13.97 -10.95
N PHE A 42 2.87 -13.14 -9.92
CA PHE A 42 3.90 -13.28 -8.89
C PHE A 42 3.56 -14.29 -7.79
N LYS A 43 2.36 -14.89 -7.82
CA LYS A 43 1.85 -15.81 -6.78
C LYS A 43 1.92 -15.21 -5.37
N ARG A 44 1.65 -13.90 -5.28
CA ARG A 44 1.73 -13.07 -4.08
C ARG A 44 0.35 -12.55 -3.69
N LYS A 45 0.20 -12.11 -2.43
CA LYS A 45 -1.05 -11.50 -1.97
C LYS A 45 -1.22 -10.14 -2.65
N GLN A 46 -2.46 -9.72 -2.93
CA GLN A 46 -2.71 -8.42 -3.55
C GLN A 46 -2.21 -7.26 -2.67
N ILE A 47 -2.25 -7.39 -1.34
CA ILE A 47 -1.69 -6.40 -0.41
C ILE A 47 -0.18 -6.21 -0.56
N GLU A 48 0.58 -7.28 -0.85
CA GLU A 48 2.03 -7.21 -1.10
C GLU A 48 2.32 -6.45 -2.40
N VAL A 49 1.48 -6.65 -3.43
CA VAL A 49 1.57 -5.91 -4.69
C VAL A 49 1.15 -4.45 -4.50
N ALA A 50 0.13 -4.18 -3.68
CA ALA A 50 -0.30 -2.83 -3.34
C ALA A 50 0.78 -2.04 -2.59
N ALA A 51 1.47 -2.67 -1.63
CA ALA A 51 2.63 -2.09 -0.96
C ALA A 51 3.74 -1.73 -1.98
N LEU A 52 4.02 -2.61 -2.96
CA LEU A 52 4.97 -2.31 -4.03
C LEU A 52 4.48 -1.13 -4.90
N ILE A 53 3.19 -1.03 -5.22
CA ILE A 53 2.64 0.10 -5.98
C ILE A 53 2.85 1.41 -5.22
N LEU A 54 2.51 1.45 -3.93
CA LEU A 54 2.70 2.64 -3.08
C LEU A 54 4.15 3.11 -3.14
N ASP A 55 5.09 2.20 -2.92
CA ASP A 55 6.53 2.47 -2.98
C ASP A 55 7.00 2.95 -4.36
N GLN A 56 6.55 2.33 -5.45
CA GLN A 56 6.94 2.73 -6.81
C GLN A 56 6.32 4.07 -7.23
N VAL A 57 5.13 4.41 -6.74
CA VAL A 57 4.50 5.73 -6.96
C VAL A 57 5.27 6.81 -6.20
N ASP A 58 5.55 6.57 -4.92
CA ASP A 58 6.29 7.49 -4.05
C ASP A 58 7.68 7.81 -4.61
N LYS A 59 8.39 6.78 -5.10
CA LYS A 59 9.70 6.91 -5.76
C LYS A 59 9.64 7.41 -7.21
N PHE A 60 8.47 7.84 -7.70
CA PHE A 60 8.21 8.28 -9.08
C PHE A 60 8.67 7.28 -10.17
N LYS A 61 8.72 5.97 -9.85
CA LYS A 61 9.16 4.91 -10.78
C LYS A 61 8.05 4.42 -11.68
N ILE A 62 6.79 4.62 -11.30
CA ILE A 62 5.62 4.34 -12.13
C ILE A 62 4.71 5.56 -12.20
N ARG A 63 3.99 5.70 -13.32
CA ARG A 63 3.02 6.78 -13.54
C ARG A 63 1.59 6.29 -13.41
N LYS A 64 0.67 7.24 -13.21
CA LYS A 64 -0.77 6.98 -13.24
C LYS A 64 -1.17 6.40 -14.59
N ARG A 65 -1.93 5.32 -14.58
CA ARG A 65 -2.43 4.64 -15.79
C ARG A 65 -3.81 5.15 -16.16
N LYS A 66 -4.21 4.95 -17.43
CA LYS A 66 -5.54 5.33 -17.93
C LYS A 66 -6.63 4.45 -17.31
N MET A 67 -6.30 3.19 -17.04
CA MET A 67 -7.08 2.26 -16.23
C MET A 67 -6.57 2.32 -14.77
N GLY A 68 -7.44 2.17 -13.78
CA GLY A 68 -7.07 2.15 -12.35
C GLY A 68 -6.27 0.90 -11.96
N LEU A 69 -6.57 0.34 -10.78
CA LEU A 69 -5.99 -0.96 -10.40
C LEU A 69 -6.67 -2.17 -11.08
N GLY A 70 -7.81 -1.96 -11.74
CA GLY A 70 -8.58 -3.04 -12.39
C GLY A 70 -9.35 -3.89 -11.37
N ASP A 71 -9.66 -5.14 -11.74
CA ASP A 71 -10.42 -6.05 -10.88
C ASP A 71 -9.67 -6.41 -9.59
N ILE A 72 -10.39 -6.32 -8.47
CA ILE A 72 -10.01 -6.82 -7.16
C ILE A 72 -10.80 -8.11 -6.97
N GLY A 73 -10.12 -9.25 -6.92
CA GLY A 73 -10.80 -10.54 -6.76
C GLY A 73 -10.71 -11.07 -5.33
N ASP A 74 -11.82 -11.64 -4.83
CA ASP A 74 -11.92 -12.41 -3.57
C ASP A 74 -11.07 -13.70 -3.54
N LYS A 75 -10.37 -14.00 -4.63
CA LYS A 75 -9.51 -15.17 -4.70
C LYS A 75 -8.31 -14.95 -3.79
N LYS A 76 -8.38 -15.53 -2.57
CA LYS A 76 -7.26 -15.68 -1.64
C LYS A 76 -6.09 -16.35 -2.37
N VAL A 77 -5.24 -15.56 -3.03
CA VAL A 77 -3.96 -16.04 -3.56
C VAL A 77 -3.11 -16.34 -2.33
N ARG A 78 -3.05 -17.62 -1.94
CA ARG A 78 -2.09 -18.07 -0.93
C ARG A 78 -0.69 -17.79 -1.49
N ASN A 79 0.18 -17.17 -0.70
CA ASN A 79 1.56 -16.98 -1.08
C ASN A 79 2.19 -18.38 -1.23
N LYS A 80 2.41 -18.81 -2.49
CA LYS A 80 2.93 -20.14 -2.84
C LYS A 80 4.44 -20.10 -3.13
N LYS A 81 5.07 -18.93 -3.01
CA LYS A 81 6.50 -18.79 -3.27
C LYS A 81 7.26 -19.42 -2.09
N LYS A 82 8.12 -20.41 -2.37
CA LYS A 82 9.10 -20.85 -1.37
C LYS A 82 9.96 -19.64 -0.98
N LYS A 83 10.30 -19.51 0.30
CA LYS A 83 11.16 -18.45 0.86
C LYS A 83 12.62 -18.63 0.41
N GLU A 84 12.87 -18.76 -0.89
CA GLU A 84 14.22 -18.65 -1.42
C GLU A 84 14.54 -17.15 -1.50
N MET A 85 15.59 -16.74 -0.78
CA MET A 85 16.03 -15.36 -0.76
C MET A 85 16.63 -15.03 -2.13
N PRO A 86 16.10 -14.04 -2.87
CA PRO A 86 16.61 -13.72 -4.20
C PRO A 86 18.03 -13.15 -4.09
N LEU A 87 18.84 -13.37 -5.13
CA LEU A 87 20.21 -12.86 -5.21
C LEU A 87 20.27 -11.32 -5.20
N TYR A 88 19.22 -10.67 -5.72
CA TYR A 88 19.06 -9.21 -5.74
C TYR A 88 17.76 -8.84 -5.05
N VAL A 89 17.86 -8.44 -3.78
CA VAL A 89 16.71 -8.10 -2.94
C VAL A 89 16.33 -6.65 -3.17
N TYR A 90 15.04 -6.42 -3.41
CA TYR A 90 14.39 -5.11 -3.34
C TYR A 90 13.44 -5.09 -2.14
N ILE A 91 13.53 -4.08 -1.29
CA ILE A 91 12.63 -3.90 -0.14
C ILE A 91 11.61 -2.82 -0.48
N ALA A 92 10.35 -3.21 -0.64
CA ALA A 92 9.28 -2.24 -0.83
C ALA A 92 9.04 -1.45 0.46
N LEU A 93 8.84 -0.13 0.35
CA LEU A 93 8.55 0.76 1.48
C LEU A 93 9.68 0.80 2.53
N GLU A 94 10.93 0.60 2.10
CA GLU A 94 12.12 0.59 2.97
C GLU A 94 12.27 1.86 3.83
N GLU A 95 11.89 3.02 3.30
CA GLU A 95 12.00 4.32 3.98
C GLU A 95 10.79 4.67 4.86
N VAL A 96 9.78 3.79 4.94
CA VAL A 96 8.50 4.10 5.61
C VAL A 96 8.56 3.76 7.09
N ASN A 97 8.16 4.71 7.95
CA ASN A 97 8.00 4.43 9.37
C ASN A 97 6.66 3.75 9.66
N PHE A 98 6.69 2.44 9.89
CA PHE A 98 5.51 1.62 10.24
C PHE A 98 5.10 1.69 11.70
N ILE A 99 5.82 2.44 12.55
CA ILE A 99 5.58 2.49 13.99
C ILE A 99 4.55 3.57 14.31
N TRP A 100 3.43 3.12 14.86
CA TRP A 100 2.30 3.95 15.28
C TRP A 100 2.03 3.78 16.76
N ASN A 101 1.80 4.90 17.45
CA ASN A 101 1.26 4.86 18.81
C ASN A 101 -0.28 4.91 18.76
N GLU A 102 -0.95 4.50 19.84
CA GLU A 102 -2.42 4.48 19.86
C GLU A 102 -3.07 5.86 19.69
N ASN A 103 -2.47 6.92 20.24
CA ASN A 103 -2.99 8.28 20.11
C ASN A 103 -2.94 8.76 18.65
N ASP A 104 -1.85 8.46 17.92
CA ASP A 104 -1.72 8.78 16.49
C ASP A 104 -2.78 8.04 15.68
N ILE A 105 -3.08 6.78 16.04
CA ILE A 105 -4.12 5.98 15.37
C ILE A 105 -5.51 6.52 15.66
N GLU A 106 -5.80 6.90 16.90
CA GLU A 106 -7.08 7.50 17.29
C GLU A 106 -7.28 8.85 16.61
N LEU A 107 -6.25 9.69 16.60
CA LEU A 107 -6.27 10.97 15.88
C LEU A 107 -6.43 10.76 14.37
N PHE A 108 -5.71 9.81 13.79
CA PHE A 108 -5.89 9.43 12.39
C PHE A 108 -7.35 9.06 12.10
N LYS A 109 -7.97 8.23 12.94
CA LYS A 109 -9.38 7.81 12.78
C LYS A 109 -10.35 8.99 12.86
N ASP A 110 -10.16 9.89 13.83
CA ASP A 110 -10.99 11.10 13.96
C ASP A 110 -10.87 12.00 12.71
N LEU A 111 -9.64 12.26 12.25
CA LEU A 111 -9.40 13.06 11.06
C LEU A 111 -9.95 12.39 9.79
N TRP A 112 -9.84 11.06 9.70
CA TRP A 112 -10.38 10.28 8.59
C TRP A 112 -11.91 10.32 8.57
N MET A 113 -12.57 10.19 9.72
CA MET A 113 -14.03 10.30 9.83
C MET A 113 -14.56 11.69 9.46
N LYS A 114 -13.75 12.73 9.67
CA LYS A 114 -14.02 14.10 9.19
C LYS A 114 -13.78 14.29 7.69
N GLN A 115 -13.43 13.22 6.97
CA GLN A 115 -13.20 13.21 5.51
C GLN A 115 -12.03 14.09 5.05
N LEU A 116 -11.04 14.31 5.91
CA LEU A 116 -9.85 15.05 5.52
C LEU A 116 -9.04 14.30 4.46
N GLY A 117 -8.33 15.04 3.61
CA GLY A 117 -7.42 14.49 2.63
C GLY A 117 -6.16 13.88 3.26
N ILE A 118 -5.51 12.95 2.56
CA ILE A 118 -4.27 12.30 3.01
C ILE A 118 -3.18 13.33 3.35
N GLU A 119 -3.02 14.36 2.53
CA GLU A 119 -2.06 15.43 2.74
C GLU A 119 -2.33 16.22 4.02
N GLU A 120 -3.59 16.56 4.29
CA GLU A 120 -3.95 17.31 5.49
C GLU A 120 -3.75 16.47 6.75
N ILE A 121 -4.09 15.18 6.69
CA ILE A 121 -3.86 14.22 7.77
C ILE A 121 -2.37 14.06 8.04
N ALA A 122 -1.56 13.90 6.98
CA ALA A 122 -0.11 13.80 7.07
C ALA A 122 0.49 15.03 7.77
N ASN A 123 0.06 16.22 7.39
CA ASN A 123 0.51 17.48 8.00
C ASN A 123 0.13 17.57 9.48
N LYS A 124 -1.10 17.17 9.86
CA LYS A 124 -1.55 17.17 11.26
C LYS A 124 -0.82 16.15 12.13
N LEU A 125 -0.51 14.98 11.57
CA LEU A 125 0.25 13.92 12.25
C LEU A 125 1.77 14.13 12.18
N ARG A 126 2.26 15.11 11.41
CA ARG A 126 3.68 15.35 11.12
C ARG A 126 4.39 14.10 10.56
N ARG A 127 3.69 13.40 9.67
CA ARG A 127 4.09 12.13 9.07
C ARG A 127 4.16 12.27 7.55
N HIS A 128 4.85 11.35 6.89
CA HIS A 128 4.89 11.37 5.43
C HIS A 128 3.55 10.89 4.84
N GLN A 129 3.14 11.39 3.67
CA GLN A 129 1.88 10.97 3.03
C GLN A 129 1.84 9.46 2.77
N ILE A 130 3.00 8.87 2.46
CA ILE A 130 3.13 7.42 2.26
C ILE A 130 2.82 6.62 3.52
N GLU A 131 3.17 7.13 4.71
CA GLU A 131 2.91 6.48 5.99
C GLU A 131 1.41 6.48 6.30
N ILE A 132 0.71 7.56 5.92
CA ILE A 132 -0.76 7.61 6.00
C ILE A 132 -1.38 6.60 5.03
N ALA A 133 -0.85 6.51 3.80
CA ALA A 133 -1.33 5.54 2.81
C ALA A 133 -1.12 4.10 3.27
N THR A 134 0.01 3.77 3.89
CA THR A 134 0.26 2.43 4.44
C THR A 134 -0.62 2.13 5.65
N LEU A 135 -0.90 3.13 6.50
CA LEU A 135 -1.84 2.97 7.61
C LEU A 135 -3.28 2.74 7.11
N ILE A 136 -3.70 3.42 6.04
CA ILE A 136 -4.99 3.16 5.38
C ILE A 136 -5.03 1.75 4.81
N LEU A 137 -3.95 1.31 4.15
CA LEU A 137 -3.84 -0.05 3.60
C LEU A 137 -3.99 -1.11 4.69
N ASP A 138 -3.37 -0.87 5.84
CA ASP A 138 -3.38 -1.75 7.00
C ASP A 138 -4.77 -1.82 7.66
N GLN A 139 -5.37 -0.66 7.95
CA GLN A 139 -6.58 -0.58 8.76
C GLN A 139 -7.85 -0.93 7.98
N PHE A 140 -7.92 -0.55 6.70
CA PHE A 140 -9.15 -0.69 5.90
C PHE A 140 -9.01 -1.64 4.71
N GLY A 141 -7.79 -2.08 4.43
CA GLY A 141 -7.52 -2.96 3.31
C GLY A 141 -7.52 -2.24 1.96
N LEU A 142 -7.18 -3.04 0.95
CA LEU A 142 -6.95 -2.61 -0.42
C LEU A 142 -8.20 -2.06 -1.11
N GLU A 143 -9.33 -2.75 -0.95
CA GLU A 143 -10.60 -2.39 -1.60
C GLU A 143 -11.07 -1.00 -1.14
N TYR A 144 -10.94 -0.74 0.16
CA TYR A 144 -11.32 0.55 0.75
C TYR A 144 -10.41 1.69 0.28
N MET A 145 -9.08 1.50 0.30
CA MET A 145 -8.14 2.53 -0.18
C MET A 145 -8.47 2.98 -1.61
N LEU A 146 -8.85 2.04 -2.47
CA LEU A 146 -9.09 2.32 -3.88
C LEU A 146 -10.41 3.04 -4.12
N ASN A 147 -11.45 2.69 -3.38
CA ASN A 147 -12.69 3.45 -3.38
C ASN A 147 -12.44 4.91 -2.98
N CYS A 148 -11.60 5.15 -1.96
CA CYS A 148 -11.21 6.50 -1.57
C CYS A 148 -10.41 7.26 -2.65
N LEU A 149 -9.57 6.56 -3.43
CA LEU A 149 -8.79 7.17 -4.52
C LEU A 149 -9.63 7.44 -5.78
N ILE A 150 -10.64 6.60 -6.08
CA ILE A 150 -11.55 6.76 -7.22
C ILE A 150 -12.59 7.87 -6.96
N ASP A 151 -13.11 7.98 -5.73
CA ASP A 151 -14.11 8.99 -5.37
C ASP A 151 -13.55 10.41 -5.20
N THR A 152 -12.25 10.63 -5.38
CA THR A 152 -11.72 12.01 -5.48
C THR A 152 -12.31 12.80 -6.66
N LYS A 153 -12.95 12.13 -7.65
CA LYS A 153 -13.75 12.79 -8.71
C LYS A 153 -15.19 13.15 -8.31
N LYS A 154 -15.68 12.72 -7.15
CA LYS A 154 -16.97 13.13 -6.56
C LYS A 154 -16.78 13.92 -5.26
N ARG A 155 -15.63 14.58 -5.09
CA ARG A 155 -15.35 15.49 -3.96
C ARG A 155 -15.43 16.97 -4.35
N VAL A 156 -16.26 17.30 -5.34
CA VAL A 156 -16.84 18.63 -5.57
C VAL A 156 -18.24 18.43 -6.15
N ALA A 157 -19.24 18.36 -5.30
CA ALA A 157 -20.62 18.71 -5.59
C ALA A 157 -21.24 19.21 -4.27
#